data_AF-I0KCY6-F1
#
_entry.id   AF-I0KCY6-F1
#
_cell.length_a   1.000
_cell.length_b   1.000
_cell.length_c   1.000
_cell.angle_alpha   90.00
_cell.angle_beta   90.00
_cell.angle_gamma   90.00
#
_symmetry.space_group_name_H-M   'P 1'
#
loop_
_entity.id
_entity.type
_entity.pdbx_description
1 polymer ?
#
loop_
_entity_poly.entity_id
_entity_poly.type
_entity_poly.pdbx_seq_one_letter_code
_entity_poly.pdbx_strand_id
1 'polypeptide(L)'
;MIKVNGVPTLSRYLLSLAPKIKAELRQTTADTAVAMRDDARDRAPVETGELRSSIRFELTNGGLGFFLIADADHWPYIEFGTGGSVDIPAGFGDLAARFKGKGLKTVNLPARPFLIPAYLVHRQRYLDEIKRLLPRILR
;
A
#
# COMPACT_ATOMS: atom_id res chain seq x y z
N MET A 1 -18.87 45.71 -22.09
CA MET A 1 -18.04 44.92 -21.14
C MET A 1 -18.94 43.84 -20.55
N ILE A 2 -18.73 42.57 -20.92
CA ILE A 2 -19.59 41.46 -20.45
C ILE A 2 -19.17 41.11 -19.02
N LYS A 3 -20.07 41.29 -18.04
CA LYS A 3 -19.84 40.84 -16.65
C LYS A 3 -20.13 39.33 -16.58
N VAL A 4 -19.08 38.53 -16.44
CA VAL A 4 -19.23 37.08 -16.23
C VAL A 4 -19.52 36.83 -14.74
N ASN A 5 -20.79 36.83 -14.37
CA ASN A 5 -21.24 36.63 -12.97
C ASN A 5 -21.04 35.18 -12.47
N GLY A 6 -20.70 34.24 -13.36
CA GLY A 6 -20.55 32.81 -13.03
C GLY A 6 -19.19 32.42 -12.44
N VAL A 7 -18.12 33.18 -12.71
CA VAL A 7 -16.76 32.81 -12.25
C VAL A 7 -16.63 32.78 -10.73
N PRO A 8 -17.14 33.78 -9.98
CA PRO A 8 -17.10 33.73 -8.52
C PRO A 8 -17.92 32.57 -7.94
N THR A 9 -19.06 32.25 -8.54
CA THR A 9 -19.92 31.14 -8.12
C THR A 9 -19.24 29.79 -8.36
N LEU A 10 -18.64 29.60 -9.53
CA LEU A 10 -17.85 28.40 -9.84
C LEU A 10 -16.67 28.27 -8.88
N SER A 11 -15.94 29.35 -8.62
CA SER A 11 -14.83 29.36 -7.67
C SER A 11 -15.27 28.93 -6.27
N ARG A 12 -16.39 29.45 -5.75
CA ARG A 12 -16.93 29.05 -4.44
C ARG A 12 -17.35 27.59 -4.42
N TYR A 13 -17.99 27.11 -5.49
CA TYR A 13 -18.38 25.71 -5.61
C TYR A 13 -17.15 24.79 -5.58
N LEU A 14 -16.12 25.06 -6.38
CA LEU A 14 -14.89 24.25 -6.39
C LEU A 14 -14.18 24.26 -5.02
N LEU A 15 -14.11 25.41 -4.36
CA LEU A 15 -13.56 25.49 -2.99
C LEU A 15 -14.37 24.67 -1.99
N SER A 16 -15.70 24.62 -2.15
CA SER A 16 -16.58 23.82 -1.28
C SER A 16 -16.41 22.30 -1.47
N LEU A 17 -15.89 21.86 -2.62
CA LEU A 17 -15.63 20.44 -2.90
C LEU A 17 -14.34 19.94 -2.24
N ALA A 18 -13.33 20.79 -2.06
CA ALA A 18 -12.04 20.40 -1.47
C ALA A 18 -12.15 19.60 -0.15
N PRO A 19 -12.94 20.01 0.86
CA PRO A 19 -13.09 19.21 2.08
C PRO A 19 -13.79 17.86 1.85
N LYS A 20 -14.76 17.78 0.93
CA LYS A 20 -15.44 16.53 0.56
C LYS A 20 -14.48 15.56 -0.12
N ILE A 21 -13.70 16.04 -1.09
CA ILE A 21 -12.65 15.28 -1.77
C ILE A 21 -11.65 14.74 -0.76
N LYS A 22 -11.19 15.58 0.17
CA LYS A 22 -10.24 15.16 1.20
C LYS A 22 -10.82 14.08 2.12
N ALA A 23 -12.09 14.19 2.51
CA ALA A 23 -12.75 13.20 3.34
C ALA A 23 -12.87 11.85 2.62
N GLU A 24 -13.34 11.84 1.37
CA GLU A 24 -13.49 10.62 0.59
C GLU A 24 -12.13 9.97 0.26
N LEU A 25 -11.11 10.77 -0.04
CA LEU A 25 -9.75 10.26 -0.24
C LEU A 25 -9.23 9.56 1.00
N ARG A 26 -9.45 10.14 2.19
CA ARG A 26 -9.02 9.52 3.46
C ARG A 26 -9.71 8.20 3.71
N GLN A 27 -11.01 8.14 3.45
CA GLN A 27 -11.77 6.89 3.58
C GLN A 27 -11.25 5.83 2.61
N THR A 28 -11.12 6.18 1.33
CA THR A 28 -10.57 5.28 0.29
C THR A 28 -9.17 4.77 0.66
N THR A 29 -8.33 5.66 1.20
CA THR A 29 -6.98 5.30 1.65
C THR A 29 -7.01 4.30 2.81
N ALA A 30 -7.87 4.52 3.80
CA ALA A 30 -8.04 3.61 4.94
C ALA A 30 -8.57 2.25 4.49
N ASP A 31 -9.59 2.23 3.63
CA ASP A 31 -10.20 0.99 3.11
C ASP A 31 -9.18 0.18 2.30
N THR A 32 -8.41 0.86 1.44
CA THR A 32 -7.30 0.25 0.69
C THR A 32 -6.24 -0.33 1.64
N ALA A 33 -5.86 0.41 2.69
CA ALA A 33 -4.84 -0.03 3.64
C ALA A 33 -5.28 -1.28 4.41
N VAL A 34 -6.54 -1.34 4.84
CA VAL A 34 -7.14 -2.53 5.47
C VAL A 34 -7.11 -3.71 4.50
N ALA A 35 -7.60 -3.51 3.28
CA ALA A 35 -7.66 -4.58 2.29
C ALA A 35 -6.27 -5.10 1.90
N MET A 36 -5.28 -4.21 1.74
CA MET A 36 -3.90 -4.59 1.44
C MET A 36 -3.24 -5.36 2.60
N ARG A 37 -3.49 -4.95 3.84
CA ARG A 37 -3.02 -5.68 5.03
C ARG A 37 -3.63 -7.08 5.07
N ASP A 38 -4.92 -7.21 4.83
CA ASP A 38 -5.61 -8.49 4.91
C ASP A 38 -5.15 -9.44 3.80
N ASP A 39 -4.97 -8.95 2.56
CA ASP A 39 -4.38 -9.74 1.48
C ASP A 39 -2.95 -10.18 1.80
N ALA A 40 -2.12 -9.30 2.38
CA ALA A 40 -0.78 -9.67 2.82
C ALA A 40 -0.79 -10.75 3.93
N ARG A 41 -1.74 -10.66 4.86
CA ARG A 41 -1.94 -11.67 5.92
C ARG A 41 -2.39 -13.01 5.37
N ASP A 42 -3.28 -13.01 4.38
CA ASP A 42 -3.78 -14.24 3.76
C ASP A 42 -2.69 -14.97 2.97
N ARG A 43 -1.80 -14.22 2.31
CA ARG A 43 -0.64 -14.75 1.57
C ARG A 43 0.47 -15.26 2.48
N ALA A 44 0.66 -14.64 3.64
CA ALA A 44 1.73 -15.01 4.55
C ALA A 44 1.57 -16.45 5.06
N PRO A 45 2.65 -17.24 5.16
CA PRO A 45 2.57 -18.62 5.65
C PRO A 45 2.09 -18.69 7.11
N VAL A 46 1.34 -19.75 7.45
CA VAL A 46 0.94 -20.05 8.82
C VAL A 46 1.85 -21.13 9.36
N GLU A 47 2.88 -20.72 10.12
CA GLU A 47 3.63 -21.67 10.96
C GLU A 47 3.18 -21.51 12.42
N THR A 48 3.39 -20.32 13.00
CA THR A 48 2.94 -19.98 14.36
C THR A 48 1.83 -18.92 14.39
N GLY A 49 1.52 -18.32 13.24
CA GLY A 49 0.62 -17.17 13.11
C GLY A 49 1.26 -15.82 13.46
N GLU A 50 2.48 -15.80 14.04
CA GLU A 50 3.18 -14.58 14.45
C GLU A 50 3.40 -13.64 13.26
N LEU A 51 3.94 -14.13 12.15
CA LEU A 51 4.16 -13.33 10.94
C LEU A 51 2.87 -12.63 10.48
N ARG A 52 1.76 -13.36 10.39
CA ARG A 52 0.45 -12.79 10.00
C ARG A 52 0.01 -11.70 10.97
N SER A 53 0.13 -11.97 12.26
CA SER A 53 -0.26 -11.01 13.30
C SER A 53 0.61 -9.74 13.29
N SER A 54 1.89 -9.87 12.89
CA SER A 54 2.87 -8.78 12.79
C SER A 54 2.59 -7.81 11.63
N ILE A 55 1.80 -8.22 10.64
CA ILE A 55 1.50 -7.38 9.48
C ILE A 55 0.47 -6.34 9.88
N ARG A 56 0.83 -5.07 9.77
CA ARG A 56 -0.03 -3.91 10.06
C ARG A 56 0.10 -2.84 8.97
N PHE A 57 -0.74 -1.83 9.07
CA PHE A 57 -0.58 -0.60 8.29
C PHE A 57 -0.55 0.62 9.20
N GLU A 58 0.08 1.68 8.72
CA GLU A 58 0.12 2.97 9.41
C GLU A 58 -0.30 4.07 8.43
N LEU A 59 -1.34 4.83 8.78
CA LEU A 59 -1.80 5.96 7.97
C LEU A 59 -0.81 7.13 8.08
N THR A 60 -0.49 7.73 6.96
CA THR A 60 0.45 8.85 6.84
C THR A 60 -0.21 10.04 6.15
N ASN A 61 0.47 11.19 6.10
CA ASN A 61 -0.01 12.40 5.40
C ASN A 61 -1.43 12.84 5.84
N GLY A 62 -1.74 12.67 7.13
CA GLY A 62 -3.06 12.97 7.68
C GLY A 62 -4.18 12.12 7.07
N GLY A 63 -3.89 10.85 6.75
CA GLY A 63 -4.82 9.86 6.20
C GLY A 63 -4.84 9.79 4.66
N LEU A 64 -3.93 10.47 3.97
CA LEU A 64 -3.86 10.49 2.49
C LEU A 64 -2.79 9.54 1.94
N GLY A 65 -2.08 8.82 2.80
CA GLY A 65 -1.20 7.73 2.43
C GLY A 65 -1.16 6.70 3.54
N PHE A 66 -0.42 5.62 3.31
CA PHE A 66 -0.15 4.62 4.34
C PHE A 66 1.11 3.83 4.02
N PHE A 67 1.70 3.23 5.06
CA PHE A 67 2.72 2.20 4.93
C PHE A 67 2.13 0.83 5.26
N LEU A 68 2.57 -0.20 4.55
CA LEU A 68 2.35 -1.61 4.90
C LEU A 68 3.64 -2.13 5.55
N ILE A 69 3.51 -2.73 6.75
CA ILE A 69 4.65 -3.08 7.61
C ILE A 69 4.47 -4.51 8.10
N ALA A 70 5.55 -5.30 8.08
CA ALA A 70 5.65 -6.54 8.85
C ALA A 70 6.74 -6.36 9.92
N ASP A 71 6.40 -6.60 11.19
CA ASP A 71 7.35 -6.45 12.31
C ASP A 71 8.22 -7.67 12.56
N ALA A 72 7.81 -8.85 12.10
CA ALA A 72 8.54 -10.08 12.36
C ALA A 72 9.96 -10.01 11.77
N ASP A 73 11.01 -10.08 12.58
CA ASP A 73 12.41 -9.93 12.12
C ASP A 73 12.80 -10.83 10.93
N HIS A 74 12.12 -11.98 10.83
CA HIS A 74 12.39 -12.98 9.81
C HIS A 74 11.56 -12.83 8.52
N TRP A 75 10.65 -11.86 8.48
CA TRP A 75 9.77 -11.59 7.33
C TRP A 75 10.52 -11.44 5.99
N PRO A 76 11.70 -10.78 5.91
CA PRO A 76 12.38 -10.58 4.62
C PRO A 76 12.91 -11.89 4.05
N TYR A 77 13.34 -12.80 4.92
CA TYR A 77 13.83 -14.12 4.52
C TYR A 77 12.71 -15.02 4.01
N ILE A 78 11.47 -14.78 4.46
CA ILE A 78 10.28 -15.44 3.91
C ILE A 78 9.88 -14.79 2.59
N GLU A 79 9.81 -13.45 2.52
CA GLU A 79 9.41 -12.71 1.32
C GLU A 79 10.31 -13.03 0.13
N PHE A 80 11.63 -12.98 0.33
CA PHE A 80 12.63 -13.09 -0.74
C PHE A 80 13.31 -14.46 -0.79
N GLY A 81 13.13 -15.32 0.21
CA GLY A 81 13.92 -16.55 0.34
C GLY A 81 15.35 -16.30 0.83
N THR A 82 16.13 -17.38 0.96
CA THR A 82 17.53 -17.32 1.41
C THR A 82 18.47 -18.18 0.57
N GLY A 83 19.75 -17.81 0.58
CA GLY A 83 20.82 -18.56 -0.06
C GLY A 83 20.64 -18.66 -1.58
N GLY A 84 20.69 -19.88 -2.11
CA GLY A 84 20.51 -20.13 -3.56
C GLY A 84 19.08 -20.01 -4.06
N SER A 85 18.10 -19.87 -3.16
CA SER A 85 16.67 -19.82 -3.49
C SER A 85 16.09 -18.40 -3.39
N VAL A 86 16.95 -17.38 -3.40
CA VAL A 86 16.52 -15.98 -3.37
C VAL A 86 15.80 -15.63 -4.66
N ASP A 87 14.57 -15.15 -4.54
CA ASP A 87 13.77 -14.63 -5.64
C ASP A 87 13.27 -13.22 -5.30
N ILE A 88 13.68 -12.24 -6.09
CA ILE A 88 13.40 -10.83 -5.84
C ILE A 88 12.55 -10.30 -6.99
N PRO A 89 11.29 -9.88 -6.72
CA PRO A 89 10.45 -9.26 -7.73
C PRO A 89 11.12 -8.03 -8.37
N ALA A 90 10.91 -7.85 -9.66
CA ALA A 90 11.49 -6.72 -10.41
C ALA A 90 11.11 -5.38 -9.77
N GLY A 91 12.10 -4.51 -9.57
CA GLY A 91 11.92 -3.20 -8.93
C GLY A 91 12.03 -3.22 -7.39
N PHE A 92 12.22 -4.38 -6.75
CA PHE A 92 12.37 -4.50 -5.30
C PHE A 92 13.80 -4.85 -4.86
N GLY A 93 14.78 -4.73 -5.76
CA GLY A 93 16.20 -4.99 -5.49
C GLY A 93 16.74 -4.17 -4.32
N ASP A 94 16.44 -2.87 -4.28
CA ASP A 94 16.90 -1.98 -3.20
C ASP A 94 16.28 -2.34 -1.85
N LEU A 95 15.00 -2.77 -1.85
CA LEU A 95 14.34 -3.24 -0.63
C LEU A 95 15.00 -4.54 -0.13
N ALA A 96 15.16 -5.52 -1.02
CA ALA A 96 15.79 -6.80 -0.69
C ALA A 96 17.25 -6.63 -0.24
N ALA A 97 18.00 -5.71 -0.84
CA ALA A 97 19.39 -5.43 -0.50
C ALA A 97 19.57 -5.02 0.97
N ARG A 98 18.58 -4.34 1.57
CA ARG A 98 18.61 -3.94 2.98
C ARG A 98 18.61 -5.12 3.95
N PHE A 99 18.17 -6.29 3.48
CA PHE A 99 18.06 -7.51 4.28
C PHE A 99 19.06 -8.59 3.85
N LYS A 100 20.01 -8.25 2.97
CA LYS A 100 21.04 -9.19 2.51
C LYS A 100 21.98 -9.57 3.65
N GLY A 101 21.94 -10.85 4.04
CA GLY A 101 22.85 -11.41 5.04
C GLY A 101 24.28 -11.61 4.51
N LYS A 102 25.21 -11.89 5.43
CA LYS A 102 26.65 -12.14 5.14
C LYS A 102 26.95 -13.41 4.31
N GLY A 103 25.94 -14.20 3.94
CA GLY A 103 26.10 -15.44 3.17
C GLY A 103 26.74 -16.62 3.93
N LEU A 104 26.84 -16.52 5.27
CA LEU A 104 27.49 -17.56 6.10
C LEU A 104 26.60 -18.77 6.42
N LYS A 105 25.27 -18.65 6.24
CA LYS A 105 24.31 -19.72 6.53
C LYS A 105 24.00 -20.50 5.25
N THR A 106 24.00 -21.82 5.36
CA THR A 106 23.72 -22.77 4.26
C THR A 106 22.23 -23.16 4.14
N VAL A 107 21.36 -22.59 4.98
CA VAL A 107 19.92 -22.90 4.93
C VAL A 107 19.31 -22.13 3.76
N ASN A 108 18.89 -22.88 2.74
CA ASN A 108 18.15 -22.38 1.59
C ASN A 108 16.65 -22.51 1.86
N LEU A 109 15.98 -21.38 2.10
CA LEU A 109 14.53 -21.31 2.20
C LEU A 109 13.99 -20.72 0.89
N PRO A 110 13.03 -21.38 0.21
CA PRO A 110 12.40 -20.78 -0.97
C PRO A 110 11.57 -19.55 -0.59
N ALA A 111 11.53 -18.57 -1.48
CA ALA A 111 10.70 -17.39 -1.33
C ALA A 111 9.21 -17.75 -1.24
N ARG A 112 8.50 -17.12 -0.30
CA ARG A 112 7.05 -17.19 -0.09
C ARG A 112 6.53 -15.76 0.03
N PRO A 113 6.49 -14.99 -1.08
CA PRO A 113 6.19 -13.57 -1.06
C PRO A 113 4.74 -13.30 -0.63
N PHE A 114 4.54 -12.27 0.19
CA PHE A 114 3.25 -11.90 0.76
C PHE A 114 3.05 -10.38 0.83
N LEU A 115 4.08 -9.58 1.10
CA LEU A 115 3.98 -8.11 1.15
C LEU A 115 3.97 -7.49 -0.24
N ILE A 116 4.96 -7.80 -1.06
CA ILE A 116 5.10 -7.24 -2.41
C ILE A 116 3.90 -7.59 -3.29
N PRO A 117 3.42 -8.85 -3.37
CA PRO A 117 2.24 -9.16 -4.18
C PRO A 117 1.00 -8.39 -3.72
N ALA A 118 0.77 -8.26 -2.41
CA ALA A 118 -0.35 -7.47 -1.89
C ALA A 118 -0.22 -5.98 -2.25
N TYR A 119 0.98 -5.43 -2.12
CA TYR A 119 1.27 -4.06 -2.56
C TYR A 119 0.96 -3.86 -4.06
N LEU A 120 1.43 -4.76 -4.93
CA LEU A 120 1.25 -4.63 -6.37
C LEU A 120 -0.22 -4.67 -6.78
N VAL A 121 -1.01 -5.58 -6.19
CA VAL A 121 -2.46 -5.68 -6.43
C VAL A 121 -3.18 -4.41 -5.98
N HIS A 122 -2.94 -3.98 -4.74
CA HIS A 122 -3.70 -2.90 -4.14
C HIS A 122 -3.24 -1.51 -4.59
N ARG A 123 -1.97 -1.34 -5.00
CA ARG A 123 -1.49 -0.09 -5.62
C ARG A 123 -2.33 0.27 -6.84
N GLN A 124 -2.58 -0.69 -7.73
CA GLN A 124 -3.36 -0.43 -8.93
C GLN A 124 -4.82 -0.12 -8.59
N ARG A 125 -5.42 -0.93 -7.71
CA ARG A 125 -6.79 -0.71 -7.22
C ARG A 125 -6.97 0.68 -6.61
N TYR A 126 -6.03 1.13 -5.78
CA TYR A 126 -6.08 2.44 -5.14
C TYR A 126 -6.08 3.58 -6.15
N LEU A 127 -5.22 3.51 -7.18
CA LEU A 127 -5.19 4.51 -8.25
C LEU A 127 -6.51 4.55 -9.02
N ASP A 128 -7.12 3.39 -9.26
CA ASP A 128 -8.39 3.30 -9.98
C ASP A 128 -9.56 3.81 -9.13
N GLU A 129 -9.55 3.57 -7.81
CA GLU A 129 -10.52 4.13 -6.88
C GLU A 129 -10.43 5.66 -6.82
N ILE A 130 -9.21 6.22 -6.70
CA ILE A 130 -9.01 7.68 -6.72
C ILE A 130 -9.56 8.30 -8.00
N LYS A 131 -9.28 7.69 -9.17
CA LYS A 131 -9.81 8.18 -10.46
C LYS A 131 -11.34 8.20 -10.50
N ARG A 132 -11.99 7.23 -9.83
CA ARG A 132 -13.47 7.15 -9.75
C ARG A 132 -14.08 8.14 -8.76
N LEU A 133 -13.30 8.69 -7.81
CA LEU A 133 -13.81 9.68 -6.84
C LEU A 133 -14.21 11.00 -7.51
N LEU A 134 -13.40 11.50 -8.44
CA LEU A 134 -13.64 12.79 -9.10
C LEU A 134 -15.04 12.88 -9.76
N PRO A 135 -15.44 11.95 -10.66
CA PRO A 135 -16.77 12.03 -11.27
C PRO A 135 -17.91 11.75 -10.27
N ARG A 136 -17.65 11.10 -9.13
CA ARG A 136 -18.66 10.87 -8.10
C ARG A 136 -18.96 12.12 -7.29
N ILE A 137 -17.93 12.92 -6.99
CA ILE A 137 -18.04 14.15 -6.20
C ILE A 137 -18.56 15.33 -7.05
N LEU A 138 -18.33 15.29 -8.36
CA LEU A 138 -18.78 16.33 -9.30
C LEU A 138 -20.24 16.15 -9.77
N ARG A 139 -20.90 15.06 -9.38
CA ARG A 139 -22.34 14.85 -9.58
C ARG A 139 -23.12 15.51 -8.45
#